data_AF-A0A066UER6-F1
#
_entry.id   AF-A0A066UER6-F1
#
_cell.length_a   1.000
_cell.length_b   1.000
_cell.length_c   1.000
_cell.angle_alpha   90.00
_cell.angle_beta   90.00
_cell.angle_gamma   90.00
#
_symmetry.space_group_name_H-M   'P 1'
#
loop_
_entity.id
_entity.type
_entity.pdbx_description
1 polymer ?
#
loop_
_entity_poly.entity_id
_entity_poly.type
_entity_poly.pdbx_seq_one_letter_code
_entity_poly.pdbx_strand_id
1 'polypeptide(L)'
;MPLNGRSYDEVAAAAGLEAGEPAGVYGGGPGVRTDEVITLAADAVKTLMRAFAEGDRALREFAPELVPVLWPEHFDVAISLDEVNYGVSPGDRYFAEPYAYVGPHEPREGEFWNAAFGAARTMAELGGADAVVGFFRAGRESAAGR
;
A
#
# COMPACT_ATOMS: atom_id res chain seq x y z
N MET A 1 16.14 11.33 -13.49
CA MET A 1 15.56 11.85 -14.75
C MET A 1 14.08 12.12 -14.53
N PRO A 2 13.44 13.09 -15.21
CA PRO A 2 11.98 13.25 -15.12
C PRO A 2 11.28 12.03 -15.74
N LEU A 3 10.29 11.49 -15.03
CA LEU A 3 9.50 10.33 -15.50
C LEU A 3 8.31 10.77 -16.35
N ASN A 4 7.60 11.81 -15.92
CA ASN A 4 6.40 12.31 -16.60
C ASN A 4 6.72 12.79 -18.02
N GLY A 5 5.90 12.38 -18.99
CA GLY A 5 6.05 12.72 -20.40
C GLY A 5 7.06 11.88 -21.18
N ARG A 6 7.59 10.80 -20.58
CA ARG A 6 8.47 9.82 -21.23
C ARG A 6 7.81 8.45 -21.26
N SER A 7 8.17 7.59 -22.19
CA SER A 7 7.72 6.20 -22.20
C SER A 7 8.53 5.31 -21.24
N TYR A 8 7.99 4.14 -20.89
CA TYR A 8 8.67 3.22 -19.98
C TYR A 8 9.99 2.67 -20.56
N ASP A 9 10.03 2.41 -21.88
CA ASP A 9 11.24 1.99 -22.60
C ASP A 9 12.34 3.07 -22.59
N GLU A 10 11.99 4.34 -22.77
CA GLU A 10 12.90 5.48 -22.67
C GLU A 10 13.52 5.62 -21.27
N VAL A 11 12.72 5.40 -20.24
CA VAL A 11 13.16 5.43 -18.83
C VAL A 11 14.06 4.23 -18.54
N ALA A 12 13.69 3.03 -18.99
CA ALA A 12 14.51 1.82 -18.82
C ALA A 12 15.86 1.95 -19.53
N ALA A 13 15.87 2.38 -20.80
CA ALA A 13 17.09 2.56 -21.57
C ALA A 13 18.04 3.56 -20.93
N ALA A 14 17.52 4.66 -20.38
CA ALA A 14 18.31 5.65 -19.65
C ALA A 14 18.91 5.11 -18.33
N ALA A 15 18.34 4.05 -17.77
CA ALA A 15 18.87 3.32 -16.62
C ALA A 15 19.79 2.15 -17.01
N GLY A 16 20.02 1.90 -18.30
CA GLY A 16 20.78 0.74 -18.79
C GLY A 16 19.99 -0.58 -18.70
N LEU A 17 18.66 -0.51 -18.71
CA LEU A 17 17.75 -1.64 -18.62
C LEU A 17 16.92 -1.78 -19.91
N GLU A 18 16.47 -3.00 -20.19
CA GLU A 18 15.44 -3.25 -21.19
C GLU A 18 14.07 -3.30 -20.49
N ALA A 19 13.09 -2.53 -20.99
CA ALA A 19 11.74 -2.57 -20.45
C ALA A 19 11.04 -3.86 -20.88
N GLY A 20 10.40 -4.53 -19.93
CA GLY A 20 9.64 -5.74 -20.20
C GLY A 20 8.94 -6.24 -18.95
N GLU A 21 7.95 -7.09 -19.15
CA GLU A 21 7.36 -7.84 -18.04
C GLU A 21 8.29 -9.00 -17.63
N PRO A 22 8.21 -9.47 -16.37
CA PRO A 22 8.87 -10.71 -15.94
C PRO A 22 8.13 -11.93 -16.53
N ALA A 23 8.20 -12.07 -17.86
CA ALA A 23 7.43 -13.04 -18.63
C ALA A 23 7.61 -14.47 -18.09
N GLY A 24 6.49 -15.13 -17.81
CA GLY A 24 6.47 -16.51 -17.31
C GLY A 24 6.79 -16.68 -15.82
N VAL A 25 7.01 -15.59 -15.07
CA VAL A 25 7.26 -15.66 -13.62
C VAL A 25 6.02 -15.23 -12.83
N TYR A 26 5.46 -14.06 -13.11
CA TYR A 26 4.28 -13.50 -12.43
C TYR A 26 3.25 -12.99 -13.43
N GLY A 27 1.97 -13.22 -13.16
CA GLY A 27 0.86 -12.60 -13.87
C GLY A 27 0.30 -11.39 -13.12
N GLY A 28 -0.45 -10.52 -13.80
CA GLY A 28 -1.14 -9.39 -13.16
C GLY A 28 -0.31 -8.11 -13.05
N GLY A 29 0.58 -7.84 -14.01
CA GLY A 29 1.32 -6.59 -14.11
C GLY A 29 0.43 -5.36 -14.32
N PRO A 30 1.03 -4.15 -14.41
CA PRO A 30 0.32 -2.87 -14.43
C PRO A 30 -0.60 -2.64 -15.65
N GLY A 31 -0.65 -3.57 -16.61
CA GLY A 31 -1.52 -3.47 -17.78
C GLY A 31 -1.13 -2.36 -18.77
N VAL A 32 0.10 -1.86 -18.69
CA VAL A 32 0.65 -0.82 -19.58
C VAL A 32 1.64 -1.44 -20.57
N ARG A 33 1.69 -0.92 -21.79
CA ARG A 33 2.75 -1.25 -22.75
C ARG A 33 4.02 -0.45 -22.45
N THR A 34 5.16 -0.98 -22.86
CA THR A 34 6.46 -0.34 -22.62
C THR A 34 6.63 0.98 -23.40
N ASP A 35 5.91 1.14 -24.51
CA ASP A 35 5.92 2.36 -25.34
C ASP A 35 4.90 3.43 -24.87
N GLU A 36 4.10 3.13 -23.85
CA GLU A 36 3.14 4.10 -23.31
C GLU A 36 3.84 5.22 -22.53
N VAL A 37 3.34 6.44 -22.72
CA VAL A 37 3.85 7.63 -22.05
C VAL A 37 3.38 7.67 -20.59
N ILE A 38 4.34 7.72 -19.67
CA ILE A 38 4.11 7.91 -18.25
C ILE A 38 3.43 9.26 -18.04
N THR A 39 2.22 9.21 -17.47
CA THR A 39 1.44 10.39 -17.10
C THR A 39 1.24 10.42 -15.60
N LEU A 40 1.84 11.40 -14.93
CA LEU A 40 1.66 11.64 -13.50
C LEU A 40 0.58 12.69 -13.30
N ALA A 41 -0.67 12.23 -13.14
CA ALA A 41 -1.80 13.12 -12.85
C ALA A 41 -1.60 13.77 -11.47
N ALA A 42 -1.52 15.11 -11.44
CA ALA A 42 -1.14 15.86 -10.25
C ALA A 42 -2.01 15.55 -9.02
N ASP A 43 -3.32 15.40 -9.21
CA ASP A 43 -4.23 15.13 -8.09
C ASP A 43 -4.14 13.68 -7.59
N ALA A 44 -3.94 12.71 -8.49
CA ALA A 44 -3.68 11.33 -8.09
C ALA A 44 -2.37 11.22 -7.29
N VAL A 45 -1.31 11.88 -7.76
CA VAL A 45 -0.02 11.91 -7.04
C VAL A 45 -0.18 12.53 -5.66
N LYS A 46 -0.90 13.66 -5.52
CA LYS A 46 -1.17 14.26 -4.21
C LYS A 46 -1.92 13.30 -3.28
N THR A 47 -2.95 12.62 -3.77
CA THR A 47 -3.73 11.65 -2.99
C THR A 47 -2.84 10.51 -2.50
N LEU A 48 -2.04 9.90 -3.38
CA LEU A 48 -1.13 8.81 -3.02
C LEU A 48 -0.05 9.25 -2.03
N MET A 49 0.59 10.40 -2.28
CA MET A 49 1.64 10.93 -1.39
C MET A 49 1.09 11.26 -0.01
N ARG A 50 -0.14 11.80 0.06
CA ARG A 50 -0.82 12.04 1.33
C ARG A 50 -1.08 10.72 2.07
N ALA A 51 -1.61 9.71 1.38
CA ALA A 51 -1.88 8.40 1.97
C ALA A 51 -0.60 7.76 2.53
N PHE A 52 0.50 7.77 1.79
CA PHE A 52 1.78 7.24 2.26
C PHE A 52 2.36 8.03 3.44
N ALA A 53 2.28 9.36 3.41
CA ALA A 53 2.76 10.19 4.52
C ALA A 53 1.94 9.98 5.80
N GLU A 54 0.62 9.86 5.67
CA GLU A 54 -0.27 9.54 6.79
C GLU A 54 -0.03 8.11 7.30
N GLY A 55 0.18 7.15 6.40
CA GLY A 55 0.53 5.77 6.74
C GLY A 55 1.85 5.64 7.49
N ASP A 56 2.95 6.22 6.97
CA ASP A 56 4.25 6.22 7.64
C ASP A 56 4.17 6.88 9.03
N ARG A 57 3.49 8.04 9.12
CA ARG A 57 3.26 8.72 10.41
C ARG A 57 2.51 7.83 11.39
N ALA A 58 1.43 7.19 10.96
CA ALA A 58 0.62 6.33 11.82
C ALA A 58 1.40 5.11 12.30
N LEU A 59 2.16 4.46 11.41
CA LEU A 59 2.96 3.28 11.77
C LEU A 59 4.04 3.60 12.79
N ARG A 60 4.75 4.74 12.62
CA ARG A 60 5.77 5.20 13.58
C ARG A 60 5.19 5.58 14.94
N GLU A 61 3.96 6.07 14.99
CA GLU A 61 3.28 6.33 16.26
C GLU A 61 2.77 5.04 16.91
N PHE A 62 2.22 4.13 16.10
CA PHE A 62 1.63 2.88 16.57
C PHE A 62 2.67 1.90 17.12
N ALA A 63 3.82 1.77 16.46
CA ALA A 63 4.91 0.86 16.81
C ALA A 63 6.27 1.56 16.62
N PRO A 64 6.64 2.49 17.53
CA PRO A 64 7.83 3.35 17.38
C PRO A 64 9.17 2.60 17.33
N GLU A 65 9.18 1.35 17.82
CA GLU A 65 10.33 0.44 17.77
C GLU A 65 10.54 -0.22 16.40
N LEU A 66 9.54 -0.16 15.52
CA LEU A 66 9.60 -0.75 14.18
C LEU A 66 9.81 0.32 13.11
N VAL A 67 10.47 -0.08 12.02
CA VAL A 67 10.71 0.79 10.87
C VAL A 67 9.72 0.42 9.76
N PRO A 68 8.84 1.34 9.32
CA PRO A 68 7.98 1.11 8.17
C PRO A 68 8.78 0.79 6.91
N VAL A 69 8.31 -0.20 6.15
CA VAL A 69 8.90 -0.63 4.88
C VAL A 69 7.90 -0.34 3.77
N LEU A 70 8.39 0.20 2.65
CA LEU A 70 7.64 0.25 1.40
C LEU A 70 7.82 -1.08 0.66
N TRP A 71 6.79 -1.91 0.65
CA TRP A 71 6.84 -3.27 0.11
C TRP A 71 6.74 -3.26 -1.41
N PRO A 72 7.72 -3.79 -2.15
CA PRO A 72 7.79 -3.60 -3.60
C PRO A 72 6.69 -4.33 -4.40
N GLU A 73 6.09 -5.40 -3.86
CA GLU A 73 5.09 -6.21 -4.58
C GLU A 73 3.72 -5.52 -4.67
N HIS A 74 3.26 -4.91 -3.56
CA HIS A 74 1.98 -4.21 -3.47
C HIS A 74 2.12 -2.68 -3.38
N PHE A 75 3.35 -2.21 -3.18
CA PHE A 75 3.68 -0.81 -2.98
C PHE A 75 3.04 -0.18 -1.74
N ASP A 76 2.79 -0.99 -0.71
CA ASP A 76 2.25 -0.57 0.58
C ASP A 76 3.34 -0.04 1.50
N VAL A 77 3.03 0.97 2.32
CA VAL A 77 3.85 1.28 3.50
C VAL A 77 3.32 0.48 4.69
N ALA A 78 4.13 -0.42 5.25
CA ALA A 78 3.66 -1.37 6.25
C ALA A 78 4.73 -1.84 7.24
N ILE A 79 4.28 -2.47 8.32
CA ILE A 79 5.09 -3.22 9.30
C ILE A 79 4.42 -4.57 9.57
N SER A 80 5.19 -5.53 10.08
CA SER A 80 4.69 -6.77 10.67
C SER A 80 5.00 -6.78 12.17
N LEU A 81 3.99 -7.00 13.00
CA LEU A 81 4.11 -7.06 14.46
C LEU A 81 3.21 -8.17 14.99
N ASP A 82 3.74 -9.05 15.84
CA ASP A 82 2.98 -10.12 16.50
C ASP A 82 2.15 -10.99 15.51
N GLU A 83 2.73 -11.34 14.35
CA GLU A 83 2.07 -12.07 13.24
C GLU A 83 0.83 -11.35 12.64
N VAL A 84 0.84 -10.02 12.71
CA VAL A 84 -0.17 -9.16 12.07
C VAL A 84 0.54 -8.10 11.23
N ASN A 85 0.08 -7.95 9.99
CA ASN A 85 0.53 -6.90 9.09
C ASN A 85 -0.34 -5.65 9.26
N TYR A 86 0.30 -4.51 9.41
CA TYR A 86 -0.34 -3.19 9.51
C TYR A 86 0.21 -2.32 8.41
N GLY A 87 -0.65 -1.72 7.60
CA GLY A 87 -0.16 -0.92 6.48
C GLY A 87 -1.19 -0.01 5.86
N VAL A 88 -0.70 0.83 4.95
CA VAL A 88 -1.52 1.64 4.04
C VAL A 88 -1.13 1.29 2.61
N SER A 89 -2.12 0.88 1.85
CA SER A 89 -1.99 0.53 0.43
C SER A 89 -2.39 1.73 -0.46
N PRO A 90 -1.74 1.93 -1.63
CA PRO A 90 -2.19 2.92 -2.61
C PRO A 90 -3.52 2.56 -3.28
N GLY A 91 -4.00 1.33 -3.08
CA GLY A 91 -5.17 0.76 -3.76
C GLY A 91 -4.77 -0.43 -4.63
N ASP A 92 -5.71 -1.35 -4.80
CA ASP A 92 -5.55 -2.58 -5.57
C ASP A 92 -6.90 -3.01 -6.18
N ARG A 93 -7.01 -4.28 -6.59
CA ARG A 93 -8.25 -4.85 -7.14
C ARG A 93 -9.39 -4.98 -6.12
N TYR A 94 -9.07 -4.96 -4.82
CA TYR A 94 -10.04 -5.07 -3.74
C TYR A 94 -10.58 -3.69 -3.36
N PHE A 95 -9.70 -2.70 -3.20
CA PHE A 95 -10.07 -1.29 -3.04
C PHE A 95 -9.29 -0.41 -4.02
N ALA A 96 -10.00 0.24 -4.94
CA ALA A 96 -9.35 1.09 -5.95
C ALA A 96 -8.73 2.38 -5.38
N GLU A 97 -9.17 2.83 -4.19
CA GLU A 97 -8.64 4.00 -3.50
C GLU A 97 -7.71 3.60 -2.35
N PRO A 98 -6.83 4.51 -1.87
CA PRO A 98 -5.93 4.19 -0.76
C PRO A 98 -6.68 3.79 0.51
N TYR A 99 -6.18 2.77 1.20
CA TYR A 99 -6.80 2.22 2.41
C TYR A 99 -5.75 1.77 3.43
N ALA A 100 -6.10 1.85 4.71
CA ALA A 100 -5.35 1.22 5.78
C ALA A 100 -5.88 -0.20 6.02
N TYR A 101 -5.00 -1.12 6.40
CA TYR A 101 -5.37 -2.51 6.70
C TYR A 101 -4.71 -3.05 7.96
N VAL A 102 -5.37 -4.07 8.52
CA VAL A 102 -4.86 -4.96 9.57
C VAL A 102 -5.05 -6.39 9.07
N GLY A 103 -3.96 -7.08 8.76
CA GLY A 103 -3.98 -8.42 8.17
C GLY A 103 -3.25 -9.44 9.05
N PRO A 104 -3.97 -10.18 9.91
CA PRO A 104 -3.37 -11.26 10.69
C PRO A 104 -2.93 -12.40 9.77
N HIS A 105 -1.83 -13.07 10.09
CA HIS A 105 -1.35 -14.22 9.31
C HIS A 105 -2.34 -15.40 9.33
N GLU A 106 -3.04 -15.58 10.45
CA GLU A 106 -4.17 -16.49 10.57
C GLU A 106 -5.49 -15.72 10.41
N PRO A 107 -6.35 -16.05 9.43
CA PRO A 107 -7.62 -15.37 9.21
C PRO A 107 -8.49 -15.32 10.47
N ARG A 108 -9.23 -14.22 10.62
CA ARG A 108 -10.13 -13.99 11.75
C ARG A 108 -11.52 -13.62 11.27
N GLU A 109 -12.51 -13.93 12.09
CA GLU A 109 -13.92 -13.64 11.84
C GLU A 109 -14.48 -12.70 12.90
N GLY A 110 -15.47 -11.89 12.51
CA GLY A 110 -16.14 -10.91 13.38
C GLY A 110 -16.38 -9.60 12.67
N GLU A 111 -17.12 -8.69 13.31
CA GLU A 111 -17.55 -7.41 12.72
C GLU A 111 -16.36 -6.54 12.25
N PHE A 112 -15.24 -6.59 12.98
CA PHE A 112 -14.02 -5.86 12.61
C PHE A 112 -13.32 -6.44 11.37
N TRP A 113 -13.37 -7.76 11.18
CA TRP A 113 -12.64 -8.47 10.12
C TRP A 113 -13.46 -8.50 8.82
N ASN A 114 -13.51 -7.35 8.15
CA ASN A 114 -14.39 -7.06 7.02
C ASN A 114 -13.80 -7.40 5.63
N ALA A 115 -12.61 -7.98 5.56
CA ALA A 115 -11.94 -8.36 4.32
C ALA A 115 -11.37 -9.78 4.38
N ALA A 116 -11.22 -10.43 3.23
CA ALA A 116 -10.68 -11.80 3.15
C ALA A 116 -9.25 -11.93 3.72
N PHE A 117 -8.50 -10.82 3.76
CA PHE A 117 -7.16 -10.72 4.31
C PHE A 117 -7.11 -10.13 5.73
N GLY A 118 -8.26 -9.79 6.34
CA GLY A 118 -8.33 -9.18 7.67
C GLY A 118 -9.34 -8.04 7.73
N ALA A 119 -8.87 -6.83 8.08
CA ALA A 119 -9.68 -5.63 8.17
C ALA A 119 -9.11 -4.52 7.29
N ALA A 120 -9.98 -3.71 6.69
CA ALA A 120 -9.58 -2.56 5.89
C ALA A 120 -10.57 -1.39 6.02
N ARG A 121 -10.05 -0.18 5.92
CA ARG A 121 -10.82 1.09 5.88
C ARG A 121 -10.14 2.08 4.96
N THR A 122 -10.90 2.81 4.17
CA THR A 122 -10.31 3.73 3.19
C THR A 122 -9.73 4.96 3.88
N MET A 123 -8.70 5.55 3.29
CA MET A 123 -8.09 6.76 3.86
C MET A 123 -9.08 7.93 3.88
N ALA A 124 -10.04 7.95 2.96
CA ALA A 124 -11.14 8.91 2.94
C ALA A 124 -12.07 8.76 4.16
N GLU A 125 -12.37 7.53 4.57
CA GLU A 125 -13.18 7.24 5.76
C GLU A 125 -12.46 7.55 7.08
N LEU A 126 -11.15 7.32 7.13
CA LEU A 126 -10.33 7.54 8.34
C LEU A 126 -10.02 9.02 8.55
N GLY A 127 -9.80 9.78 7.47
CA GLY A 127 -9.65 11.24 7.54
C GLY A 127 -8.31 11.73 8.10
N GLY A 128 -7.34 10.84 8.35
CA GLY A 128 -5.96 11.21 8.70
C GLY A 128 -5.25 10.20 9.61
N ALA A 129 -3.96 10.41 9.83
CA ALA A 129 -3.12 9.42 10.52
C ALA A 129 -3.58 9.07 11.96
N ASP A 130 -4.14 10.01 12.72
CA ASP A 130 -4.57 9.75 14.11
C ASP A 130 -5.69 8.68 14.13
N ALA A 131 -6.59 8.72 13.15
CA ALA A 131 -7.62 7.70 12.97
C ALA A 131 -7.05 6.37 12.46
N VAL A 132 -6.02 6.41 11.63
CA VAL A 132 -5.27 5.21 11.18
C VAL A 132 -4.60 4.53 12.39
N VAL A 133 -3.97 5.30 13.29
CA VAL A 133 -3.42 4.77 14.55
C VAL A 133 -4.51 4.12 15.39
N GLY A 134 -5.66 4.78 15.53
CA GLY A 134 -6.82 4.23 16.23
C GLY A 134 -7.28 2.89 15.62
N PHE A 135 -7.33 2.81 14.30
CA PHE A 135 -7.67 1.59 13.56
C PHE A 135 -6.63 0.46 13.80
N PHE A 136 -5.33 0.76 13.77
CA PHE A 136 -4.28 -0.22 14.07
C PHE A 136 -4.33 -0.72 15.52
N ARG A 137 -4.58 0.18 16.50
CA ARG A 137 -4.76 -0.20 17.91
C ARG A 137 -5.96 -1.14 18.10
N ALA A 138 -7.11 -0.80 17.51
CA ALA A 138 -8.30 -1.66 17.54
C ALA A 138 -8.03 -3.04 16.90
N GLY A 139 -7.28 -3.07 15.80
CA GLY A 139 -6.86 -4.31 15.15
C GLY A 139 -5.94 -5.15 16.02
N ARG A 140 -4.99 -4.53 16.73
CA ARG A 140 -4.11 -5.22 17.70
C ARG A 140 -4.90 -5.82 18.86
N GLU A 141 -5.83 -5.08 19.43
CA GLU A 141 -6.68 -5.55 20.53
C GLU A 141 -7.57 -6.72 20.08
N SER A 142 -8.20 -6.59 18.92
CA SER A 142 -8.99 -7.67 18.30
C SER A 142 -8.13 -8.89 17.97
N ALA A 143 -6.85 -8.68 17.66
CA ALA A 143 -5.89 -9.75 17.42
C ALA A 143 -5.43 -10.45 18.73
N ALA A 144 -5.38 -9.74 19.85
CA ALA A 144 -4.97 -10.31 21.13
C ALA A 144 -6.09 -11.10 21.85
N GLY A 145 -7.36 -10.76 21.60
CA GLY A 145 -8.51 -11.47 22.18
C GLY A 145 -8.68 -12.88 21.63
N ARG A 146 -8.24 -13.89 22.39
CA ARG A 146 -8.71 -15.28 22.33
C ARG A 146 -9.49 -15.61 23.59
#